data_AF-A0A6D2KTU9-F1
#
_entry.id   AF-A0A6D2KTU9-F1
#
_cell.length_a   1.000
_cell.length_b   1.000
_cell.length_c   1.000
_cell.angle_alpha   90.00
_cell.angle_beta   90.00
_cell.angle_gamma   90.00
#
_symmetry.space_group_name_H-M   'P 1'
#
loop_
_entity.id
_entity.type
_entity.pdbx_description
1 polymer ?
#
loop_
_entity_poly.entity_id
_entity_poly.type
_entity_poly.pdbx_seq_one_letter_code
_entity_poly.pdbx_strand_id
1 'polypeptide(L)'
;MASFEINADMITEILSHSHVSVVEKSRLLNKEFNERTHSSSFLKLKLQNTNSVSGYFLEYNRRLKAHSTFIRNQKNIPHKSEICLDFLPRGRKSKHQSLRRKSRDSVVCQ
;
A
#
# COMPACT_ATOMS: atom_id res chain seq x y z
N MET A 1 -16.81 -35.12 16.88
CA MET A 1 -15.77 -34.08 16.68
C MET A 1 -16.49 -32.75 16.65
N ALA A 2 -16.16 -31.81 17.53
CA ALA A 2 -16.74 -30.47 17.46
C ALA A 2 -16.14 -29.76 16.23
N SER A 3 -16.96 -29.42 15.25
CA SER A 3 -16.56 -28.49 14.20
C SER A 3 -16.46 -27.11 14.84
N PHE A 4 -15.24 -26.60 14.98
CA PHE A 4 -15.04 -25.23 15.45
C PHE A 4 -15.43 -24.29 14.30
N GLU A 5 -16.68 -23.83 14.32
CA GLU A 5 -17.19 -22.91 13.31
C GLU A 5 -16.65 -21.51 13.64
N ILE A 6 -15.49 -21.18 13.07
CA ILE A 6 -14.88 -19.87 13.26
C ILE A 6 -15.76 -18.83 12.58
N ASN A 7 -16.22 -17.83 13.34
CA ASN A 7 -17.02 -16.74 12.79
C ASN A 7 -16.27 -16.02 11.66
N ALA A 8 -16.99 -15.83 10.57
CA ALA A 8 -16.62 -15.04 9.41
C ALA A 8 -15.92 -13.70 9.71
N ASP A 9 -16.45 -12.97 10.69
CA ASP A 9 -15.96 -11.66 11.09
C ASP A 9 -14.59 -11.78 11.77
N MET A 10 -14.39 -12.81 12.58
CA MET A 10 -13.09 -13.08 13.22
C MET A 10 -12.02 -13.39 12.18
N ILE A 11 -12.35 -14.19 11.16
CA ILE A 11 -11.40 -14.49 10.07
C ILE A 11 -11.03 -13.21 9.32
N THR A 12 -12.01 -12.37 9.02
CA THR A 12 -11.80 -11.07 8.37
C THR A 12 -10.85 -10.22 9.18
N GLU A 13 -11.02 -10.18 10.50
CA GLU A 13 -10.15 -9.41 11.40
C GLU A 13 -8.73 -9.98 11.50
N ILE A 14 -8.57 -11.29 11.55
CA ILE A 14 -7.24 -11.94 11.53
C ILE A 14 -6.51 -11.64 10.22
N LEU A 15 -7.20 -11.78 9.08
CA LEU A 15 -6.62 -11.51 7.77
C LEU A 15 -6.33 -10.01 7.57
N SER A 16 -7.13 -9.12 8.16
CA SER A 16 -6.90 -7.67 8.13
C SER A 16 -5.62 -7.25 8.86
N HIS A 17 -5.10 -8.06 9.79
CA HIS A 17 -3.82 -7.82 10.46
C HIS A 17 -2.64 -8.60 9.86
N SER A 18 -2.90 -9.69 9.14
CA SER A 18 -1.87 -10.61 8.61
C SER A 18 -1.00 -10.02 7.49
N HIS A 19 0.25 -10.43 7.32
CA HIS A 19 1.06 -9.96 6.18
C HIS A 19 0.41 -10.29 4.81
N VAL A 20 0.65 -9.47 3.77
CA VAL A 20 0.02 -9.66 2.44
C VAL A 20 0.28 -11.05 1.86
N SER A 21 1.47 -11.61 2.08
CA SER A 21 1.81 -12.97 1.64
C SER A 21 0.97 -14.06 2.29
N VAL A 22 0.48 -13.85 3.52
CA VAL A 22 -0.43 -14.78 4.20
C VAL A 22 -1.82 -14.68 3.58
N VAL A 23 -2.28 -13.46 3.32
CA VAL A 23 -3.58 -13.20 2.66
C VAL A 23 -3.60 -13.80 1.25
N GLU A 24 -2.51 -13.69 0.50
CA GLU A 24 -2.38 -14.31 -0.82
C GLU A 24 -2.50 -15.84 -0.76
N LYS A 25 -1.80 -16.48 0.19
CA LYS A 25 -1.92 -17.92 0.38
C LYS A 25 -3.33 -18.33 0.80
N SER A 26 -3.99 -17.59 1.69
CA SER A 26 -5.34 -17.91 2.14
C SER A 26 -6.38 -17.82 1.02
N ARG A 27 -6.21 -16.89 0.07
CA ARG A 27 -7.06 -16.78 -1.13
C ARG A 27 -7.01 -18.02 -2.00
N LEU A 28 -5.82 -18.62 -2.15
CA LEU A 28 -5.63 -19.81 -2.98
C LEU A 28 -6.23 -21.07 -2.34
N LEU A 29 -6.28 -21.12 -1.00
CA LEU A 29 -6.75 -22.29 -0.26
C LEU A 29 -8.27 -22.30 -0.02
N ASN A 30 -8.93 -21.14 -0.06
CA ASN A 30 -10.36 -21.05 0.23
C ASN A 30 -11.05 -19.98 -0.63
N LYS A 31 -12.07 -20.42 -1.38
CA LYS A 31 -12.88 -19.55 -2.27
C LYS A 31 -13.62 -18.44 -1.51
N GLU A 32 -14.13 -18.72 -0.32
CA GLU A 32 -14.80 -17.72 0.51
C GLU A 32 -13.82 -16.64 0.97
N PHE A 33 -12.59 -17.03 1.33
CA PHE A 33 -11.55 -16.05 1.69
C PHE A 33 -11.11 -15.26 0.46
N ASN A 34 -11.06 -15.90 -0.71
CA ASN A 34 -10.82 -15.21 -1.96
C ASN A 34 -11.83 -14.09 -2.18
N GLU A 35 -13.13 -14.41 -2.16
CA GLU A 35 -14.19 -13.42 -2.35
C GLU A 35 -14.15 -12.29 -1.31
N ARG A 36 -14.01 -12.64 -0.02
CA ARG A 36 -13.99 -11.65 1.07
C ARG A 36 -12.80 -10.72 1.00
N THR A 37 -11.61 -11.23 0.74
CA THR A 37 -10.39 -10.40 0.73
C THR A 37 -10.27 -9.50 -0.50
N HIS A 38 -11.15 -9.67 -1.49
CA HIS A 38 -11.32 -8.77 -2.62
C HIS A 38 -12.41 -7.69 -2.39
N SER A 39 -13.18 -7.79 -1.29
CA SER A 39 -14.17 -6.77 -0.95
C SER A 39 -13.52 -5.42 -0.60
N SER A 40 -14.20 -4.33 -0.95
CA SER A 40 -13.75 -2.97 -0.64
C SER A 40 -13.67 -2.69 0.87
N SER A 41 -14.59 -3.28 1.65
CA SER A 41 -14.59 -3.20 3.12
C SER A 41 -13.35 -3.84 3.71
N PHE A 42 -12.99 -5.06 3.26
CA PHE A 42 -11.75 -5.72 3.68
C PHE A 42 -10.52 -4.91 3.31
N LEU A 43 -10.42 -4.43 2.06
CA LEU A 43 -9.26 -3.65 1.62
C LEU A 43 -9.10 -2.34 2.40
N LYS A 44 -10.21 -1.68 2.74
CA LYS A 44 -10.20 -0.48 3.59
C LYS A 44 -9.70 -0.80 5.00
N LEU A 45 -10.25 -1.84 5.62
CA LEU A 45 -9.85 -2.29 6.96
C LEU A 45 -8.37 -2.70 6.97
N LYS A 46 -7.94 -3.43 5.94
CA LYS A 46 -6.56 -3.86 5.76
C LYS A 46 -5.59 -2.68 5.71
N LEU A 47 -5.90 -1.67 4.91
CA LEU A 47 -5.09 -0.46 4.79
C LEU A 47 -4.95 0.27 6.13
N GLN A 48 -6.05 0.37 6.88
CA GLN A 48 -6.06 0.99 8.21
C GLN A 48 -5.18 0.22 9.21
N ASN A 49 -5.28 -1.10 9.21
CA ASN A 49 -4.61 -1.95 10.20
C ASN A 49 -3.11 -2.15 9.92
N THR A 50 -2.68 -2.11 8.64
CA THR A 50 -1.27 -2.35 8.29
C THR A 50 -0.46 -1.09 7.98
N ASN A 51 -1.01 0.11 8.23
CA ASN A 51 -0.40 1.39 7.80
C ASN A 51 0.01 1.40 6.32
N SER A 52 -0.71 0.61 5.50
CA SER A 52 -0.42 0.50 4.07
C SER A 52 -1.03 1.66 3.30
N VAL A 53 -0.49 1.93 2.12
CA VAL A 53 -1.02 2.95 1.22
C VAL A 53 -1.40 2.35 -0.13
N SER A 54 -2.52 2.80 -0.68
CA SER A 54 -2.98 2.44 -2.03
C SER A 54 -3.18 3.69 -2.89
N GLY A 55 -2.94 3.53 -4.18
CA GLY A 55 -2.95 4.65 -5.11
C GLY A 55 -2.35 4.30 -6.47
N TYR A 56 -2.27 5.32 -7.32
CA TYR A 56 -1.73 5.23 -8.66
C TYR A 56 -0.34 5.85 -8.71
N PHE A 57 0.61 5.12 -9.28
CA PHE A 57 1.88 5.70 -9.69
C PHE A 57 1.72 6.30 -11.09
N LEU A 58 1.93 7.61 -11.20
CA LEU A 58 1.85 8.35 -12.46
C LEU A 58 3.24 8.82 -12.88
N GLU A 59 3.67 8.40 -14.07
CA GLU A 59 4.89 8.86 -14.71
C GLU A 59 4.55 9.59 -16.01
N TYR A 60 5.11 10.77 -16.21
CA TYR A 60 4.85 11.59 -17.40
C TYR A 60 6.06 12.45 -17.77
N ASN A 61 6.19 12.77 -19.06
CA ASN A 61 7.25 13.65 -19.56
C ASN A 61 6.72 15.07 -19.73
N ARG A 62 7.44 16.06 -19.19
CA ARG A 62 7.16 17.48 -19.43
C ARG A 62 8.45 18.16 -19.88
N ARG A 63 8.45 18.71 -21.10
CA ARG A 63 9.62 19.43 -21.69
C ARG A 63 10.92 18.61 -21.59
N LEU A 64 10.89 17.35 -22.06
CA LEU A 64 12.01 16.40 -22.05
C LEU A 64 12.52 15.99 -20.66
N LYS A 65 11.77 16.30 -19.59
CA LYS A 65 12.07 15.84 -18.23
C LYS A 65 11.00 14.85 -17.76
N ALA A 66 11.44 13.70 -17.27
CA ALA A 66 10.57 12.73 -16.62
C ALA A 66 10.14 13.23 -15.24
N HIS A 67 8.84 13.13 -14.99
CA HIS A 67 8.18 13.43 -13.73
C HIS A 67 7.44 12.19 -13.24
N SER A 68 7.46 11.98 -11.95
CA SER A 68 6.83 10.84 -11.28
C SER A 68 6.12 11.33 -10.03
N THR A 69 4.88 10.88 -9.81
CA THR A 69 4.13 11.18 -8.60
C THR A 69 3.26 10.00 -8.20
N PHE A 70 2.91 9.92 -6.92
CA PHE A 70 1.99 8.91 -6.40
C PHE A 70 0.70 9.57 -5.95
N ILE A 71 -0.42 9.17 -6.55
CA ILE A 71 -1.76 9.67 -6.28
C ILE A 71 -2.47 8.67 -5.36
N ARG A 72 -2.68 9.05 -4.10
CA ARG A 72 -3.36 8.19 -3.11
C ARG A 72 -4.86 8.08 -3.39
N ASN A 73 -5.43 6.90 -3.12
CA ASN A 73 -6.88 6.65 -3.24
C ASN A 73 -7.70 7.19 -2.07
N GLN A 74 -7.09 7.37 -0.88
CA GLN A 74 -7.78 7.80 0.35
C GLN A 74 -7.45 9.24 0.74
N LYS A 75 -8.50 10.05 0.99
CA LYS A 75 -8.41 11.46 1.42
C LYS A 75 -8.13 11.68 2.91
N ASN A 76 -8.23 10.63 3.75
CA ASN A 76 -8.28 10.77 5.22
C ASN A 76 -6.97 10.49 5.96
N ILE A 77 -5.86 10.20 5.26
CA ILE A 77 -4.55 10.06 5.91
C ILE A 77 -3.88 11.43 5.87
N PRO A 78 -3.44 12.00 7.01
CA PRO A 78 -2.88 13.34 7.05
C PRO A 78 -1.75 13.49 6.02
N HIS A 79 -1.80 14.61 5.30
CA HIS A 79 -0.91 15.03 4.21
C HIS A 79 0.60 15.00 4.52
N LYS A 80 1.01 14.61 5.74
CA LYS A 80 2.38 14.72 6.26
C LYS A 80 3.30 13.58 5.83
N SER A 81 2.80 12.49 5.25
CA SER A 81 3.65 11.42 4.71
C SER A 81 3.69 11.48 3.18
N GLU A 82 4.53 12.34 2.60
CA GLU A 82 4.93 12.14 1.20
C GLU A 82 5.59 10.75 1.10
N ILE A 83 5.07 9.88 0.23
CA ILE A 83 5.67 8.56 0.02
C ILE A 83 7.01 8.76 -0.69
N CYS A 84 8.07 8.26 -0.08
CA CYS A 84 9.37 8.26 -0.71
C CYS A 84 9.37 7.25 -1.87
N LEU A 85 9.65 7.72 -3.09
CA LEU A 85 9.69 6.88 -4.30
C LEU A 85 11.12 6.40 -4.62
N ASP A 86 12.00 6.37 -3.61
CA ASP A 86 13.41 6.05 -3.83
C ASP A 86 13.71 4.61 -4.19
N PHE A 87 12.78 3.70 -3.91
CA PHE A 87 12.81 2.31 -4.33
C PHE A 87 12.65 2.15 -5.85
N LEU A 88 12.16 3.18 -6.56
CA LEU A 88 12.02 3.12 -8.01
C LEU A 88 13.38 3.24 -8.71
N PRO A 89 13.56 2.56 -9.87
CA PRO A 89 14.76 2.68 -10.68
C PRO A 89 15.11 4.15 -10.95
N ARG A 90 16.41 4.51 -10.87
CA ARG A 90 16.89 5.91 -10.97
C ARG A 90 16.42 6.64 -12.23
N GLY A 91 16.20 5.92 -13.34
CA GLY A 91 15.69 6.48 -14.59
C GLY A 91 14.25 7.02 -14.54
N ARG A 92 13.50 6.68 -13.49
CA ARG A 92 12.10 7.10 -13.27
C ARG A 92 11.95 8.18 -12.19
N LYS A 93 13.07 8.73 -11.69
CA LYS A 93 13.08 9.77 -10.65
C LYS A 93 13.09 11.16 -11.29
N SER A 94 12.18 12.04 -10.89
CA SER A 94 12.31 13.46 -11.26
C SER A 94 13.52 14.10 -10.55
N LYS A 95 14.33 14.90 -11.26
CA LYS A 95 15.48 15.62 -10.66
C LYS A 95 15.08 16.59 -9.54
N HIS A 96 13.79 16.95 -9.43
CA HIS A 96 13.30 17.83 -8.35
C HIS A 96 13.33 17.17 -6.96
N GLN A 97 13.20 15.85 -6.84
CA GLN A 97 13.42 15.14 -5.57
C GLN A 97 14.92 14.98 -5.27
N SER A 98 15.75 14.84 -6.29
CA SER A 98 17.22 14.79 -6.13
C SER A 98 17.80 16.14 -5.69
N LEU A 99 17.26 17.28 -6.17
CA LEU A 99 17.73 18.61 -5.76
C LEU A 99 17.41 18.98 -4.31
N ARG A 100 16.32 18.46 -3.72
CA ARG A 100 16.06 18.65 -2.27
C ARG A 100 17.11 17.96 -1.39
N ARG A 101 17.85 16.98 -1.91
CA ARG A 101 18.94 16.31 -1.17
C ARG A 101 20.18 17.18 -0.97
N LYS A 102 20.35 18.28 -1.71
CA LYS A 102 21.53 19.14 -1.52
C LYS A 102 21.43 20.15 -0.37
N SER A 103 20.29 20.24 0.32
CA SER A 103 20.12 21.22 1.41
C SER A 103 19.61 20.69 2.75
N ARG A 104 19.28 19.40 2.90
CA ARG A 104 18.85 18.85 4.19
C ARG A 104 19.31 17.41 4.34
N ASP A 105 20.35 17.27 5.14
CA ASP A 105 20.69 16.03 5.80
C ASP A 105 19.48 15.46 6.55
N SER A 106 19.44 14.13 6.62
CA SER A 106 18.50 13.30 7.39
C SER A 106 17.05 13.27 6.89
N VAL A 107 16.76 12.30 6.02
CA VAL A 107 15.48 11.59 6.06
C VAL A 107 15.80 10.11 6.15
N VAL A 108 15.83 9.61 7.39
CA VAL A 108 15.84 8.19 7.70
C VAL A 108 14.49 7.64 7.26
N CYS A 109 14.51 6.69 6.33
CA CYS A 109 13.35 5.84 6.05
C CYS A 109 13.35 4.77 7.15
N GLN A 110 12.43 4.87 8.11
CA GLN A 110 12.09 3.74 8.98
C GLN A 110 11.42 2.63 8.17
#